data_AF-R5ALC8-F1
#
_entry.id   AF-R5ALC8-F1
#
_cell.length_a   1.000
_cell.length_b   1.000
_cell.length_c   1.000
_cell.angle_alpha   90.00
_cell.angle_beta   90.00
_cell.angle_gamma   90.00
#
_symmetry.space_group_name_H-M   'P 1'
#
loop_
_entity.id
_entity.type
_entity.pdbx_description
1 polymer ?
#
loop_
_entity_poly.entity_id
_entity_poly.type
_entity_poly.pdbx_seq_one_letter_code
_entity_poly.pdbx_strand_id
1 'polypeptide(L)'
;MKSNIEQAMGNKAAAHDRGADGEAEFQQLAEALTELMAETALPADFDIERACEDTAFAKLLLELPPMAAVRVYAAEQRAGQAEENAKNNAAETLRRRSGLPRIERAGGAVRAEPDYMSMSSEEFRKLEQQLKRASRAGRQVRI
;
A
#
# COMPACT_ATOMS: atom_id res chain seq x y z
N MET A 1 -40.73 -24.62 47.95
CA MET A 1 -40.76 -23.44 47.05
C MET A 1 -39.66 -22.50 47.53
N LYS A 2 -38.49 -22.49 46.87
CA LYS A 2 -37.40 -21.58 47.24
C LYS A 2 -37.81 -20.17 46.81
N SER A 3 -37.77 -19.24 47.76
CA SER A 3 -38.34 -17.90 47.65
C SER A 3 -37.54 -17.05 46.65
N ASN A 4 -38.24 -16.28 45.82
CA ASN A 4 -37.68 -15.38 44.80
C ASN A 4 -36.64 -14.38 45.34
N ILE A 5 -36.55 -14.21 46.67
CA ILE A 5 -35.58 -13.35 47.34
C ILE A 5 -34.17 -13.98 47.36
N GLU A 6 -34.04 -15.30 47.52
CA GLU A 6 -32.74 -15.99 47.45
C GLU A 6 -32.14 -15.93 46.03
N GLN A 7 -33.01 -16.00 45.02
CA GLN A 7 -32.61 -15.94 43.60
C GLN A 7 -32.16 -14.53 43.18
N ALA A 8 -32.74 -13.47 43.78
CA ALA A 8 -32.32 -12.09 43.55
C ALA A 8 -30.97 -11.74 44.23
N MET A 9 -30.67 -12.34 45.39
CA MET A 9 -29.39 -12.12 46.08
C MET A 9 -28.23 -12.86 45.40
N GLY A 10 -28.45 -14.08 44.90
CA GLY A 10 -27.43 -14.82 44.13
C GLY A 10 -27.03 -14.12 42.84
N ASN A 11 -27.97 -13.45 42.16
CA ASN A 11 -27.70 -12.75 40.91
C ASN A 11 -26.95 -11.41 41.10
N LYS A 12 -27.14 -10.76 42.26
CA LYS A 12 -26.44 -9.52 42.64
C LYS A 12 -25.00 -9.78 43.09
N ALA A 13 -24.75 -10.92 43.74
CA ALA A 13 -23.40 -11.37 44.09
C ALA A 13 -22.58 -11.75 42.83
N ALA A 14 -23.18 -12.47 41.87
CA ALA A 14 -22.51 -12.87 40.62
C ALA A 14 -22.27 -11.70 39.61
N ALA A 15 -22.90 -10.55 39.82
CA ALA A 15 -22.63 -9.32 39.07
C ALA A 15 -21.50 -8.48 39.70
N HIS A 16 -21.32 -8.58 41.03
CA HIS A 16 -20.24 -7.91 41.75
C HIS A 16 -18.90 -8.63 41.53
N ASP A 17 -18.93 -9.97 41.47
CA ASP A 17 -17.76 -10.83 41.22
C ASP A 17 -17.13 -10.57 39.84
N ARG A 18 -17.94 -10.49 38.78
CA ARG A 18 -17.48 -10.16 37.42
C ARG A 18 -16.94 -8.73 37.25
N GLY A 19 -17.32 -7.80 38.13
CA GLY A 19 -16.79 -6.44 38.13
C GLY A 19 -15.40 -6.35 38.76
N ALA A 20 -15.16 -7.14 39.81
CA ALA A 20 -13.86 -7.20 40.50
C ALA A 20 -12.77 -7.84 39.63
N ASP A 21 -13.13 -8.88 38.86
CA ASP A 21 -12.20 -9.55 37.95
C ASP A 21 -11.74 -8.61 36.81
N GLY A 22 -12.66 -7.85 36.23
CA GLY A 22 -12.34 -6.91 35.15
C GLY A 22 -11.49 -5.71 35.61
N GLU A 23 -11.71 -5.21 36.83
CA GLU A 23 -10.86 -4.16 37.42
C GLU A 23 -9.43 -4.67 37.70
N ALA A 24 -9.28 -5.93 38.14
CA ALA A 24 -7.98 -6.52 38.37
C ALA A 24 -7.19 -6.74 37.06
N GLU A 25 -7.84 -7.23 36.00
CA GLU A 25 -7.22 -7.37 34.68
C GLU A 25 -6.80 -6.01 34.09
N PHE A 26 -7.66 -5.00 34.23
CA PHE A 26 -7.33 -3.64 33.82
C PHE A 26 -6.13 -3.08 34.58
N GLN A 27 -6.09 -3.28 35.90
CA GLN A 27 -4.99 -2.82 36.74
C GLN A 27 -3.67 -3.51 36.38
N GLN A 28 -3.69 -4.81 36.09
CA GLN A 28 -2.51 -5.56 35.63
C GLN A 28 -2.02 -5.07 34.28
N LEU A 29 -2.92 -4.77 33.35
CA LEU A 29 -2.58 -4.21 32.05
C LEU A 29 -1.94 -2.82 32.19
N ALA A 30 -2.52 -1.97 33.04
CA ALA A 30 -1.99 -0.64 33.32
C ALA A 30 -0.59 -0.73 33.93
N GLU A 31 -0.39 -1.61 34.92
CA GLU A 31 0.91 -1.83 35.55
C GLU A 31 1.96 -2.32 34.54
N ALA A 32 1.61 -3.29 33.69
CA ALA A 32 2.48 -3.81 32.64
C ALA A 32 2.87 -2.72 31.60
N LEU A 33 1.96 -1.82 31.24
CA LEU A 33 2.27 -0.68 30.37
C LEU A 33 3.21 0.32 31.07
N THR A 34 3.00 0.55 32.37
CA THR A 34 3.84 1.45 33.17
C THR A 34 5.26 0.90 33.33
N GLU A 35 5.39 -0.42 33.51
CA GLU A 35 6.68 -1.12 33.53
C GLU A 35 7.40 -0.99 32.18
N LEU A 36 6.66 -1.15 31.07
CA LEU A 36 7.19 -0.96 29.71
C LEU A 36 7.79 0.44 29.49
N MET A 37 7.14 1.47 30.07
CA MET A 37 7.62 2.85 30.05
C MET A 37 8.91 3.01 30.84
N ALA A 38 9.00 2.37 32.01
CA ALA A 38 10.16 2.45 32.88
C ALA A 38 11.38 1.71 32.31
N GLU A 39 11.17 0.57 31.63
CA GLU A 39 12.24 -0.26 31.05
C GLU A 39 12.84 0.30 29.75
N THR A 40 12.32 1.42 29.21
CA THR A 40 12.74 1.99 27.92
C THR A 40 12.65 1.02 26.74
N ALA A 41 11.78 0.00 26.83
CA ALA A 41 11.61 -1.03 25.81
C ALA A 41 10.64 -0.62 24.68
N LEU A 42 10.19 0.64 24.69
CA LEU A 42 9.31 1.22 23.68
C LEU A 42 10.06 1.46 22.37
N PRO A 43 9.39 1.29 21.21
CA PRO A 43 9.95 1.71 19.93
C PRO A 43 10.37 3.19 19.96
N ALA A 44 11.48 3.51 19.30
CA ALA A 44 11.90 4.90 19.13
C ALA A 44 10.74 5.72 18.53
N ASP A 45 10.41 6.83 19.19
CA ASP A 45 9.33 7.76 18.84
C ASP A 45 7.88 7.26 19.09
N PHE A 46 7.70 6.19 19.88
CA PHE A 46 6.35 5.75 20.26
C PHE A 46 5.74 6.65 21.36
N ASP A 47 4.62 7.30 21.03
CA ASP A 47 3.85 8.12 21.94
C ASP A 47 2.67 7.31 22.51
N ILE A 48 2.80 6.87 23.77
CA ILE A 48 1.76 6.08 24.46
C ILE A 48 0.52 6.91 24.71
N GLU A 49 0.66 8.18 25.08
CA GLU A 49 -0.49 9.02 25.43
C GLU A 49 -1.41 9.13 24.22
N ARG A 50 -0.82 9.42 23.06
CA ARG A 50 -1.54 9.45 21.78
C ARG A 50 -2.07 8.08 21.37
N ALA A 51 -1.33 6.99 21.60
CA ALA A 51 -1.79 5.65 21.29
C ALA A 51 -3.02 5.26 22.14
N CYS A 52 -3.06 5.65 23.42
CA CYS A 52 -4.18 5.38 24.32
C CYS A 52 -5.48 6.10 23.93
N GLU A 53 -5.41 7.21 23.19
CA GLU A 53 -6.58 7.88 22.61
C GLU A 53 -7.18 7.10 21.42
N ASP A 54 -6.41 6.17 20.84
CA ASP A 54 -6.83 5.40 19.68
C ASP A 54 -7.54 4.09 20.07
N THR A 55 -8.80 3.98 19.64
CA THR A 55 -9.60 2.75 19.81
C THR A 55 -8.97 1.51 19.18
N ALA A 56 -8.15 1.65 18.13
CA ALA A 56 -7.46 0.53 17.51
C ALA A 56 -6.40 -0.06 18.44
N PHE A 57 -5.65 0.80 19.14
CA PHE A 57 -4.66 0.37 20.12
C PHE A 57 -5.32 -0.32 21.33
N ALA A 58 -6.45 0.22 21.81
CA ALA A 58 -7.21 -0.40 22.89
C ALA A 58 -7.68 -1.83 22.53
N LYS A 59 -8.08 -2.08 21.28
CA LYS A 59 -8.42 -3.44 20.82
C LYS A 59 -7.20 -4.36 20.78
N LEU A 60 -6.06 -3.86 20.31
CA LEU A 60 -4.82 -4.63 20.28
C LEU A 60 -4.38 -5.05 21.69
N LEU A 61 -4.57 -4.20 22.70
CA LEU A 61 -4.28 -4.52 24.09
C LEU A 61 -5.18 -5.63 24.69
N LEU A 62 -6.39 -5.81 24.15
CA LEU A 62 -7.29 -6.90 24.55
C LEU A 62 -6.92 -8.23 23.89
N GLU A 63 -6.29 -8.19 22.72
CA GLU A 63 -5.99 -9.38 21.92
C GLU A 63 -4.55 -9.87 22.07
N LEU A 64 -3.62 -8.97 22.43
CA LEU A 64 -2.18 -9.22 22.44
C LEU A 64 -1.54 -8.78 23.76
N PRO A 65 -0.41 -9.42 24.15
CA PRO A 65 0.42 -8.92 25.23
C PRO A 65 0.84 -7.45 24.98
N PRO A 66 1.00 -6.61 26.02
CA PRO A 66 1.23 -5.17 25.88
C PRO A 66 2.38 -4.81 24.93
N MET A 67 3.53 -5.50 25.05
CA MET A 67 4.68 -5.28 24.17
C MET A 67 4.38 -5.62 22.69
N ALA A 68 3.62 -6.68 22.45
CA ALA A 68 3.24 -7.08 21.10
C ALA A 68 2.25 -6.07 20.50
N ALA A 69 1.26 -5.62 21.29
CA ALA A 69 0.31 -4.59 20.89
C ALA A 69 1.02 -3.29 20.48
N VAL A 70 1.97 -2.81 21.30
CA VAL A 70 2.79 -1.62 21.00
C VAL A 70 3.55 -1.77 19.68
N ARG A 71 4.18 -2.93 19.45
CA ARG A 71 4.97 -3.17 18.22
C ARG A 71 4.08 -3.22 16.98
N VAL A 72 2.93 -3.87 17.07
CA VAL A 72 1.96 -3.95 15.96
C VAL A 72 1.41 -2.57 15.65
N TYR A 73 0.96 -1.83 16.66
CA TYR A 73 0.42 -0.49 16.48
C TYR A 73 1.46 0.47 15.87
N ALA A 74 2.71 0.43 16.36
CA ALA A 74 3.80 1.22 15.79
C ALA A 74 4.09 0.85 14.33
N ALA A 75 3.99 -0.43 13.98
CA ALA A 75 4.18 -0.90 12.61
C ALA A 75 3.03 -0.45 11.69
N GLU A 76 1.79 -0.50 12.17
CA GLU A 76 0.60 -0.03 11.45
C GLU A 76 0.65 1.47 11.19
N GLN A 77 1.03 2.27 12.19
CA GLN A 77 1.21 3.71 12.03
C GLN A 77 2.28 4.04 10.98
N ARG A 78 3.41 3.34 11.02
CA ARG A 78 4.48 3.52 10.02
C ARG A 78 4.03 3.10 8.62
N ALA A 79 3.27 2.02 8.51
CA ALA A 79 2.74 1.55 7.23
C ALA A 79 1.73 2.55 6.64
N GLY A 80 0.81 3.06 7.46
CA GLY A 80 -0.16 4.08 7.04
C GLY A 80 0.50 5.37 6.56
N GLN A 81 1.50 5.87 7.30
CA GLN A 81 2.27 7.04 6.88
C GLN A 81 3.03 6.81 5.58
N ALA A 82 3.64 5.63 5.40
CA ALA A 82 4.35 5.28 4.17
C ALA A 82 3.40 5.21 2.97
N GLU A 83 2.19 4.67 3.14
CA GLU A 83 1.18 4.61 2.10
C GLU A 83 0.70 6.00 1.67
N GLU A 84 0.37 6.88 2.62
CA GLU A 84 -0.05 8.24 2.34
C GLU A 84 1.05 9.05 1.63
N ASN A 85 2.30 8.91 2.07
CA ASN A 85 3.44 9.52 1.40
C ASN A 85 3.62 9.00 -0.03
N ALA A 86 3.45 7.69 -0.25
CA ALA A 86 3.52 7.09 -1.58
C ALA A 86 2.41 7.61 -2.51
N LYS A 87 1.17 7.72 -2.01
CA LYS A 87 0.05 8.30 -2.76
C LYS A 87 0.31 9.75 -3.15
N ASN A 88 0.80 10.56 -2.21
CA ASN A 88 1.13 11.97 -2.44
C ASN A 88 2.23 12.13 -3.50
N ASN A 89 3.30 11.32 -3.41
CA ASN A 89 4.39 11.33 -4.39
C ASN A 89 3.91 10.90 -5.79
N ALA A 90 3.05 9.88 -5.88
CA ALA A 90 2.48 9.44 -7.14
C ALA A 90 1.58 10.52 -7.77
N ALA A 91 0.73 11.16 -6.97
CA ALA A 91 -0.13 12.25 -7.41
C ALA A 91 0.70 13.45 -7.90
N GLU A 92 1.77 13.81 -7.20
CA GLU A 92 2.66 14.89 -7.61
C GLU A 92 3.37 14.56 -8.94
N THR A 93 3.86 13.34 -9.08
CA THR A 93 4.50 12.87 -10.33
C THR A 93 3.53 12.95 -11.51
N LEU A 94 2.26 12.59 -11.32
CA LEU A 94 1.23 12.70 -12.34
C LEU A 94 0.99 14.15 -12.76
N ARG A 95 0.87 15.07 -11.79
CA ARG A 95 0.70 16.51 -12.04
C ARG A 95 1.88 17.10 -12.82
N ARG A 96 3.10 16.73 -12.45
CA ARG A 96 4.33 17.14 -13.17
C ARG A 96 4.31 16.63 -14.62
N ARG A 97 3.87 15.38 -14.86
CA ARG A 97 3.75 14.81 -16.21
C ARG A 97 2.64 15.44 -17.06
N SER A 98 1.52 15.83 -16.46
CA SER A 98 0.42 16.48 -17.21
C SER A 98 0.73 17.91 -17.62
N GLY A 99 1.63 18.61 -16.91
CA GLY A 99 2.08 19.96 -17.26
C GLY A 99 3.16 20.01 -18.34
N LEU A 100 3.77 18.87 -18.70
CA LEU A 100 4.77 18.80 -19.75
C LEU A 100 4.08 18.71 -21.12
N PRO A 101 4.48 19.52 -22.12
CA PRO A 101 3.99 19.36 -23.49
C PRO A 101 4.35 17.95 -23.96
N ARG A 102 3.33 17.16 -24.30
CA ARG A 102 3.53 15.83 -24.86
C ARG A 102 4.17 16.02 -26.23
N ILE A 103 5.37 15.46 -26.41
CA ILE A 103 5.96 15.33 -27.74
C ILE A 103 5.03 14.38 -28.50
N GLU A 104 4.13 14.95 -29.30
CA GLU A 104 3.45 14.21 -30.34
C GLU A 104 4.57 13.71 -31.25
N ARG A 105 4.95 12.42 -31.10
CA ARG A 105 5.79 11.79 -32.08
C ARG A 105 5.01 11.87 -33.39
N ALA A 106 5.42 12.80 -34.26
CA ALA A 106 5.10 12.77 -35.67
C ALA A 106 5.69 11.48 -36.22
N GLY A 107 4.95 10.38 -36.08
CA GLY A 107 5.28 9.05 -36.56
C GLY A 107 5.17 8.97 -38.08
N GLY A 108 5.84 9.88 -38.79
CA GLY A 108 6.25 9.61 -40.15
C GLY A 108 7.37 8.60 -40.06
N ALA A 109 7.07 7.32 -40.35
CA ALA A 109 8.12 6.34 -40.59
C ALA A 109 8.97 6.86 -41.75
N VAL A 110 10.14 7.43 -41.43
CA VAL A 110 11.18 7.72 -42.41
C VAL A 110 11.51 6.37 -43.02
N ARG A 111 11.07 6.14 -44.27
CA ARG A 111 11.51 4.98 -45.03
C ARG A 111 13.02 5.11 -45.16
N ALA A 112 13.75 4.14 -44.62
CA ALA A 112 15.18 4.04 -44.89
C ALA A 112 15.35 3.94 -46.42
N GLU A 113 16.10 4.88 -46.98
CA GLU A 113 16.49 4.86 -48.39
C GLU A 113 17.30 3.59 -48.63
N PRO A 114 17.02 2.80 -49.69
CA PRO A 114 17.76 1.57 -49.93
C PRO A 114 19.22 1.89 -50.27
N ASP A 115 20.17 1.29 -49.54
CA ASP A 115 21.58 1.36 -49.92
C ASP A 115 21.84 0.42 -51.11
N TYR A 116 21.94 1.02 -52.30
CA TYR A 116 22.20 0.29 -53.54
C TYR A 116 23.64 -0.22 -53.66
N MET A 117 24.58 0.33 -52.90
CA MET A 117 26.01 -0.01 -53.01
C MET A 117 26.36 -1.28 -52.23
N SER A 118 25.66 -1.56 -51.13
CA SER A 118 25.87 -2.75 -50.32
C SER A 118 25.00 -3.95 -50.73
N MET A 119 24.14 -3.78 -51.73
CA MET A 119 23.13 -4.78 -52.09
C MET A 119 23.73 -5.92 -52.92
N SER A 120 23.38 -7.16 -52.59
CA SER A 120 23.77 -8.32 -53.40
C SER A 120 23.05 -8.33 -54.75
N SER A 121 23.63 -8.97 -55.77
CA SER A 121 23.01 -9.06 -57.10
C SER A 121 21.64 -9.78 -57.08
N GLU A 122 21.41 -10.68 -56.13
CA GLU A 122 20.13 -11.36 -55.95
C GLU A 122 19.05 -10.43 -55.39
N GLU A 123 19.41 -9.60 -54.43
CA GLU A 123 18.51 -8.60 -53.83
C GLU A 123 18.15 -7.52 -54.85
N PHE A 124 19.11 -7.09 -55.68
CA PHE A 124 18.87 -6.14 -56.75
C PHE A 124 17.86 -6.67 -57.79
N ARG A 125 18.00 -7.94 -58.22
CA ARG A 125 17.03 -8.57 -59.14
C ARG A 125 15.62 -8.66 -58.54
N LYS A 126 15.51 -8.91 -57.24
CA LYS A 126 14.21 -8.91 -56.53
C LYS A 126 13.60 -7.51 -56.52
N LEU A 127 14.40 -6.48 -56.27
CA LEU A 127 13.96 -5.08 -56.32
C LEU A 127 13.47 -4.69 -57.72
N GLU A 128 14.21 -5.07 -58.77
CA GLU A 128 13.84 -4.82 -60.16
C GLU A 128 12.51 -5.50 -60.53
N GLN A 129 12.30 -6.74 -60.10
CA GLN A 129 11.04 -7.45 -60.29
C GLN A 129 9.87 -6.77 -59.56
N GLN A 130 10.10 -6.28 -58.34
CA GLN A 130 9.10 -5.53 -57.57
C GLN A 130 8.75 -4.21 -58.26
N LEU A 131 9.76 -3.47 -58.76
CA LEU A 131 9.57 -2.23 -59.51
C LEU A 131 8.77 -2.46 -60.80
N LYS A 132 9.10 -3.51 -61.56
CA LYS A 132 8.40 -3.91 -62.78
C LYS A 132 6.95 -4.35 -62.53
N ARG A 133 6.68 -4.96 -61.38
CA ARG A 133 5.30 -5.30 -60.95
C ARG A 133 4.52 -4.06 -60.53
N ALA A 134 5.15 -3.14 -59.81
CA ALA A 134 4.52 -1.90 -59.35
C ALA A 134 4.18 -0.96 -60.51
N SER A 135 5.07 -0.86 -61.52
CA SER A 135 4.82 -0.05 -62.73
C SER A 135 3.68 -0.62 -63.59
N ARG A 136 3.61 -1.95 -63.73
CA ARG A 136 2.48 -2.63 -64.40
C ARG A 136 1.15 -2.43 -63.67
N ALA A 137 1.18 -2.23 -62.36
CA ALA A 137 0.00 -1.95 -61.53
C ALA A 137 -0.38 -0.45 -61.51
N GLY A 138 0.27 0.41 -62.31
CA GLY A 138 -0.04 1.85 -62.38
C GLY A 138 0.34 2.65 -61.14
N ARG A 139 1.11 2.08 -60.20
CA ARG A 139 1.63 2.82 -59.04
C ARG A 139 2.90 3.57 -59.46
N GLN A 140 2.90 4.90 -59.29
CA GLN A 140 4.13 5.69 -59.41
C GLN A 140 5.09 5.25 -58.30
N VAL A 141 6.19 4.61 -58.70
CA VAL A 141 7.30 4.35 -57.80
C VAL A 141 8.23 5.54 -57.88
N ARG A 142 8.28 6.32 -56.78
CA ARG A 142 9.35 7.29 -56.59
C ARG A 142 10.56 6.51 -56.09
N ILE A 143 11.60 6.54 -56.91
CA ILE A 143 12.94 6.02 -56.60
C ILE A 143 13.71 7.16 -55.95
#